data_AF-A0AAE9A1B2-F1
#
_entry.id   AF-A0AAE9A1B2-F1
#
_cell.length_a   1.000
_cell.length_b   1.000
_cell.length_c   1.000
_cell.angle_alpha   90.00
_cell.angle_beta   90.00
_cell.angle_gamma   90.00
#
_symmetry.space_group_name_H-M   'P 1'
#
loop_
_entity.id
_entity.type
_entity.pdbx_description
1 polymer ?
#
loop_
_entity_poly.entity_id
_entity_poly.type
_entity_poly.pdbx_seq_one_letter_code
_entity_poly.pdbx_strand_id
1 'polypeptide(L)'
;MKLFAVLPIATRNKRFLFIHGGLASSLQTIEDFNEQYGKTRVVDLDTSIGESLWSDPHYGTKPWIFNRARHGGVEFSEAVTQDFCRRNGVRGNEEMKSTSKRYTM
;
A
#
# COMPACT_ATOMS: atom_id res chain seq x y z
N MET A 1 -13.56 -23.14 1.36
CA MET A 1 -12.63 -23.05 0.21
C MET A 1 -11.32 -22.44 0.73
N LYS A 2 -10.17 -23.13 0.66
CA LYS A 2 -8.91 -22.69 1.32
C LYS A 2 -7.80 -22.21 0.36
N LEU A 3 -8.02 -22.25 -0.96
CA LEU A 3 -6.98 -21.92 -1.95
C LEU A 3 -6.63 -20.43 -1.97
N PHE A 4 -7.62 -19.53 -1.96
CA PHE A 4 -7.33 -18.09 -1.96
C PHE A 4 -6.66 -17.60 -0.67
N ALA A 5 -6.79 -18.35 0.42
CA ALA A 5 -6.14 -18.04 1.69
C ALA A 5 -4.61 -18.26 1.67
N VAL A 6 -4.05 -18.83 0.61
CA VAL A 6 -2.58 -18.99 0.45
C VAL A 6 -1.98 -18.06 -0.60
N LEU A 7 -2.77 -17.14 -1.17
CA LEU A 7 -2.24 -16.15 -2.11
C LEU A 7 -1.32 -15.14 -1.40
N PRO A 8 -0.16 -14.80 -1.97
CA PRO A 8 0.63 -13.67 -1.53
C PRO A 8 -0.19 -12.37 -1.60
N ILE A 9 -0.13 -11.56 -0.56
CA ILE A 9 -0.86 -10.29 -0.43
C ILE A 9 -0.11 -9.09 -1.02
N ALA A 10 1.22 -9.20 -1.08
CA ALA A 10 2.14 -8.18 -1.56
C ALA A 10 3.41 -8.86 -2.06
N THR A 11 4.13 -8.20 -2.98
CA THR A 11 5.48 -8.60 -3.37
C THR A 11 6.33 -7.37 -3.59
N ARG A 12 7.66 -7.51 -3.53
CA ARG A 12 8.57 -6.40 -3.81
C ARG A 12 9.77 -6.85 -4.62
N ASN A 13 10.36 -5.89 -5.32
CA ASN A 13 11.75 -5.97 -5.75
C ASN A 13 12.59 -4.93 -5.01
N LYS A 14 13.83 -4.70 -5.43
CA LYS A 14 14.74 -3.73 -4.79
C LYS A 14 14.25 -2.28 -4.82
N ARG A 15 13.26 -1.96 -5.65
CA ARG A 15 12.81 -0.59 -5.91
C ARG A 15 11.30 -0.41 -5.74
N PHE A 16 10.48 -1.44 -5.90
CA PHE A 16 9.03 -1.28 -5.95
C PHE A 16 8.34 -2.30 -5.05
N LEU A 17 7.29 -1.83 -4.39
CA LEU A 17 6.29 -2.65 -3.73
C LEU A 17 5.08 -2.78 -4.67
N PHE A 18 4.55 -4.00 -4.79
CA PHE A 18 3.37 -4.33 -5.58
C PHE A 18 2.31 -4.91 -4.63
N ILE A 19 1.14 -4.28 -4.62
CA ILE A 19 -0.01 -4.60 -3.78
C ILE A 19 -1.28 -4.45 -4.62
N HIS A 20 -2.35 -5.13 -4.25
CA HIS A 20 -3.58 -5.16 -5.04
C HIS A 20 -4.36 -3.83 -4.99
N GLY A 21 -4.73 -3.38 -3.79
CA GLY A 21 -5.40 -2.09 -3.58
C GLY A 21 -4.37 -1.01 -3.30
N GLY A 22 -3.94 -0.94 -2.04
CA GLY A 22 -3.06 0.12 -1.60
C GLY A 22 -2.56 -0.03 -0.16
N LEU A 23 -2.15 1.09 0.41
CA LEU A 23 -1.59 1.13 1.76
C LEU A 23 -2.68 0.96 2.82
N ALA A 24 -2.29 0.40 3.96
CA ALA A 24 -3.14 0.31 5.14
C ALA A 24 -2.56 1.18 6.27
N SER A 25 -3.43 1.86 7.01
CA SER A 25 -3.09 2.67 8.18
C SER A 25 -2.35 1.85 9.25
N SER A 26 -2.64 0.55 9.33
CA SER A 26 -2.02 -0.39 10.27
C SER A 26 -0.83 -1.18 9.70
N LEU A 27 -0.51 -1.07 8.40
CA LEU A 27 0.66 -1.71 7.77
C LEU A 27 1.61 -0.63 7.26
N GLN A 28 2.61 -0.32 8.08
CA GLN A 28 3.49 0.83 7.91
C GLN A 28 4.90 0.42 7.48
N THR A 29 5.26 -0.86 7.61
CA THR A 29 6.52 -1.46 7.20
C THR A 29 6.30 -2.73 6.37
N ILE A 30 7.31 -3.15 5.60
CA ILE A 30 7.30 -4.44 4.89
C ILE A 30 7.26 -5.61 5.88
N GLU A 31 7.88 -5.46 7.03
CA GLU A 31 7.85 -6.41 8.12
C GLU A 31 6.42 -6.62 8.64
N ASP A 32 5.60 -5.57 8.73
CA ASP A 32 4.19 -5.70 9.12
C ASP A 32 3.42 -6.62 8.16
N PHE A 33 3.67 -6.54 6.85
CA PHE A 33 3.07 -7.45 5.86
C PHE A 33 3.52 -8.90 6.08
N ASN A 34 4.80 -9.12 6.37
CA ASN A 34 5.33 -10.45 6.65
C ASN A 34 4.74 -11.04 7.93
N GLU A 35 4.50 -10.22 8.95
CA GLU A 35 3.89 -10.66 10.20
C GLU A 35 2.42 -11.06 10.04
N GLN A 36 1.69 -10.45 9.11
CA GLN A 36 0.29 -10.80 8.82
C GLN A 36 0.15 -11.98 7.86
N TYR A 37 1.19 -12.28 7.08
CA TYR A 37 1.20 -13.39 6.15
C TYR A 37 0.96 -14.73 6.85
N GLY A 38 0.06 -15.54 6.30
CA GLY A 38 -0.31 -16.85 6.87
C GLY A 38 -1.22 -16.81 8.12
N LYS A 39 -1.39 -15.65 8.76
CA LYS A 39 -2.33 -15.48 9.90
C LYS A 39 -3.75 -15.21 9.43
N THR A 40 -3.91 -14.50 8.31
CA THR A 40 -5.22 -14.10 7.79
C THR A 40 -5.85 -15.24 6.98
N ARG A 41 -6.84 -15.93 7.57
CA ARG A 41 -7.58 -17.02 6.90
C ARG A 41 -8.86 -16.56 6.22
N VAL A 42 -9.45 -15.50 6.75
CA VAL A 42 -10.62 -14.80 6.20
C VAL A 42 -10.24 -13.32 6.21
N VAL A 43 -10.37 -12.68 5.05
CA VAL A 43 -10.14 -11.26 4.90
C VAL A 43 -11.44 -10.55 5.23
N ASP A 44 -11.41 -9.71 6.26
CA ASP A 44 -12.47 -8.74 6.57
C ASP A 44 -11.92 -7.33 6.30
N LEU A 45 -12.77 -6.41 5.82
CA LEU A 45 -12.37 -5.04 5.51
C LEU A 45 -11.82 -4.29 6.73
N ASP A 46 -12.20 -4.71 7.93
CA ASP A 46 -11.70 -4.16 9.19
C ASP A 46 -10.33 -4.74 9.63
N THR A 47 -9.81 -5.74 8.92
CA THR A 47 -8.45 -6.27 9.14
C THR A 47 -7.42 -5.47 8.36
N SER A 48 -6.18 -5.41 8.86
CA SER A 48 -5.07 -4.74 8.17
C SER A 48 -4.87 -5.22 6.73
N ILE A 49 -5.05 -6.52 6.48
CA ILE A 49 -4.97 -7.10 5.14
C ILE A 49 -6.17 -6.70 4.28
N GLY A 50 -7.38 -6.74 4.83
CA GLY A 50 -8.57 -6.32 4.10
C GLY A 50 -8.52 -4.85 3.72
N GLU A 51 -8.07 -4.00 4.63
CA GLU A 51 -7.80 -2.59 4.35
C GLU A 51 -6.82 -2.46 3.17
N SER A 52 -5.64 -3.10 3.22
CA SER A 52 -4.65 -3.01 2.12
C SER A 52 -5.15 -3.54 0.77
N LEU A 53 -6.00 -4.57 0.77
CA LEU A 53 -6.56 -5.12 -0.46
C LEU A 53 -7.59 -4.17 -1.12
N TRP A 54 -8.17 -3.23 -0.37
CA TRP A 54 -9.28 -2.38 -0.83
C TRP A 54 -9.04 -0.88 -0.71
N SER A 55 -7.89 -0.45 -0.18
CA SER A 55 -7.55 0.96 -0.11
C SER A 55 -7.34 1.59 -1.49
N ASP A 56 -7.74 2.85 -1.63
CA ASP A 56 -7.58 3.66 -2.84
C ASP A 56 -6.78 4.94 -2.53
N PRO A 57 -6.09 5.58 -3.48
CA PRO A 57 -5.46 6.88 -3.26
C PRO A 57 -6.49 8.02 -3.26
N HIS A 58 -6.20 9.13 -2.58
CA HIS A 58 -6.95 10.38 -2.72
C HIS A 58 -6.04 11.61 -2.80
N TYR A 59 -6.56 12.69 -3.40
CA TYR A 59 -5.81 13.94 -3.64
C TYR A 59 -5.88 14.95 -2.48
N GLY A 60 -6.41 14.55 -1.33
CA GLY A 60 -6.60 15.43 -0.17
C GLY A 60 -5.37 15.53 0.73
N THR A 61 -5.43 16.42 1.72
CA THR A 61 -4.33 16.62 2.70
C THR A 61 -4.46 15.77 3.95
N LYS A 62 -5.65 15.24 4.26
CA LYS A 62 -5.83 14.30 5.36
C LYS A 62 -5.05 13.02 5.03
N PRO A 63 -4.30 12.42 5.98
CA PRO A 63 -3.46 11.26 5.69
C PRO A 63 -4.29 10.02 5.34
N TRP A 64 -5.36 9.79 6.11
CA TRP A 64 -6.26 8.66 5.96
C TRP A 64 -7.70 9.15 6.04
N ILE A 65 -8.56 8.63 5.17
CA ILE A 65 -10.01 8.88 5.18
C ILE A 65 -10.72 7.55 5.01
N PHE A 66 -11.90 7.36 5.60
CA PHE A 66 -12.72 6.19 5.33
C PHE A 66 -13.10 6.11 3.84
N ASN A 67 -12.86 4.96 3.20
CA ASN A 67 -13.17 4.77 1.79
C ASN A 67 -14.66 4.51 1.59
N ARG A 68 -15.40 5.57 1.27
CA ARG A 68 -16.86 5.51 1.08
C ARG A 68 -17.25 4.70 -0.15
N ALA A 69 -16.42 4.68 -1.19
CA ALA A 69 -16.71 3.99 -2.45
C ALA A 69 -16.62 2.46 -2.30
N ARG A 70 -15.79 1.98 -1.38
CA ARG A 70 -15.60 0.53 -1.10
C ARG A 70 -16.41 0.03 0.09
N HIS A 71 -17.08 0.92 0.82
CA HIS A 71 -17.78 0.61 2.07
C HIS A 71 -16.87 -0.08 3.12
N GLY A 72 -15.57 0.21 3.08
CA GLY A 72 -14.57 -0.35 3.98
C GLY A 72 -13.14 -0.04 3.51
N GLY A 73 -12.16 -0.24 4.39
CA GLY A 73 -10.78 0.21 4.15
C GLY A 73 -10.62 1.74 4.16
N VAL A 74 -9.50 2.22 3.62
CA VAL A 74 -9.12 3.65 3.69
C VAL A 74 -8.73 4.23 2.34
N GLU A 75 -8.92 5.53 2.21
CA GLU A 75 -8.26 6.35 1.23
C GLU A 75 -6.95 6.90 1.82
N PHE A 76 -5.84 6.88 1.08
CA PHE A 76 -4.54 7.38 1.52
C PHE A 76 -3.98 8.51 0.66
N SER A 77 -3.31 9.47 1.29
CA SER A 77 -2.78 10.66 0.61
C SER A 77 -1.40 10.45 -0.03
N GLU A 78 -0.98 11.42 -0.83
CA GLU A 78 0.38 11.47 -1.38
C GLU A 78 1.44 11.48 -0.27
N ALA A 79 1.22 12.25 0.81
CA ALA A 79 2.16 12.34 1.93
C ALA A 79 2.36 10.98 2.62
N VAL A 80 1.27 10.23 2.83
CA VAL A 80 1.33 8.87 3.38
C VAL A 80 2.15 7.95 2.47
N THR A 81 1.96 8.06 1.16
CA THR A 81 2.69 7.26 0.18
C THR A 81 4.19 7.58 0.22
N GLN A 82 4.56 8.86 0.23
CA GLN A 82 5.95 9.30 0.29
C GLN A 82 6.64 8.84 1.58
N ASP A 83 5.97 8.97 2.73
CA ASP A 83 6.49 8.51 4.01
C ASP A 83 6.68 7.00 4.07
N PHE A 84 5.70 6.24 3.56
CA PHE A 84 5.81 4.79 3.48
C PHE A 84 6.99 4.38 2.57
N CYS A 85 7.11 4.99 1.39
CA CYS A 85 8.19 4.74 0.43
C CYS A 85 9.56 4.99 1.07
N ARG A 86 9.73 6.17 1.70
CA ARG A 86 10.95 6.57 2.39
C ARG A 86 11.32 5.61 3.51
N ARG A 87 10.35 5.23 4.35
CA ARG A 87 10.55 4.30 5.48
C ARG A 87 11.00 2.92 5.01
N ASN A 88 10.45 2.44 3.90
CA ASN A 88 10.63 1.06 3.43
C ASN A 88 11.72 0.92 2.34
N GLY A 89 12.39 2.01 1.97
CA GLY A 89 13.41 2.00 0.92
C GLY A 89 12.86 1.59 -0.45
N VAL A 90 11.59 1.89 -0.72
CA VAL A 90 10.96 1.66 -2.03
C VAL A 90 10.72 3.00 -2.73
N ARG A 91 10.75 2.97 -4.04
CA ARG A 91 10.66 4.14 -4.91
C ARG A 91 9.23 4.68 -4.94
N GLY A 92 9.09 5.94 -4.53
CA GLY A 92 7.92 6.77 -4.81
C GLY A 92 8.15 7.69 -6.02
N ASN A 93 7.19 8.58 -6.30
CA ASN A 93 7.22 9.45 -7.49
C ASN A 93 8.26 10.60 -7.42
N GLU A 94 8.91 10.83 -6.27
CA GLU A 94 9.86 11.93 -6.09
C GLU A 94 11.13 11.80 -6.97
N GLU A 95 11.59 10.57 -7.25
CA GLU A 95 12.76 10.36 -8.13
C GLU A 95 12.47 10.61 -9.62
N MET A 96 11.20 10.64 -10.05
CA MET A 96 10.85 10.90 -11.45
C MET A 96 11.11 12.36 -11.83
N LYS A 97 11.00 13.31 -10.87
CA LYS A 97 11.33 14.73 -11.09
C LYS A 97 12.84 14.96 -11.29
N SER A 98 13.68 14.09 -10.75
CA SER A 98 15.15 14.15 -10.93
C SER A 98 15.60 13.58 -12.28
N THR A 99 14.90 12.57 -12.80
CA THR A 99 15.28 11.87 -14.02
C THR A 99 14.77 12.50 -15.31
N SER A 100 13.67 13.26 -15.27
CA SER A 100 13.15 13.97 -16.45
C SER A 100 14.01 15.14 -16.93
N LYS A 101 15.04 15.58 -16.19
CA LYS A 101 16.02 16.58 -16.65
C LYS A 101 17.19 16.01 -17.47
N ARG A 102 17.27 14.69 -17.67
CA ARG A 102 18.40 14.04 -18.40
C ARG A 102 18.10 13.65 -19.85
N TYR A 103 16.90 13.92 -20.37
CA TYR A 103 16.52 13.59 -21.75
C TYR A 103 16.15 14.82 -22.59
N THR A 104 16.97 15.86 -22.48
CA THR A 104 17.08 16.91 -23.50
C THR A 104 18.56 17.01 -23.87
N MET A 105 18.97 16.19 -24.84
CA MET A 105 20.09 16.49 -25.74
C MET A 105 19.49 16.79 -27.11
#